data_AF-A0A7Y4RZ40-F1
#
_entry.id   AF-A0A7Y4RZ40-F1
#
_cell.length_a   1.000
_cell.length_b   1.000
_cell.length_c   1.000
_cell.angle_alpha   90.00
_cell.angle_beta   90.00
_cell.angle_gamma   90.00
#
_symmetry.space_group_name_H-M   'P 1'
#
loop_
_entity.id
_entity.type
_entity.pdbx_description
1 polymer ?
#
loop_
_entity_poly.entity_id
_entity_poly.type
_entity_poly.pdbx_seq_one_letter_code
_entity_poly.pdbx_strand_id
1 'polypeptide(L)'
;MQQKFNDLERLESRRWVRLSDVFQKLGTSQANANPANAPVSFPFLWDTPQHDFVQWNGVADNNPGGHLGFLGPLSRNTGEVLGVFATFDLKKQPGDIGYRSSAVQRNLIRLEEHLVSLESPLWPEGILPAIDRTLAKKGQQIFSEYKCNLCHGNPAAFNRSSSERRVIAQFASLPNLGTDPTMAVNAVSYQGDSGLFKGEMMIESTTVFGDKTPVLAALQKTTAGVILETDHDKSFFRRGIEKIYDFFVAFTSNPIKKTEHHVDFEINNTVPDSLLAYKGRNLNGIWATAPYLHNGSVPNLYELFMPSCSDAEMASGKQCRSNHFTVGSREFDPVKVGLVSKDRSSYPGLFEFDTSLPGNKNTGHQYAAGVTPIIKLDDNGKPVRNSTGQFETETLPPITEADRKALVEYLKTL
;
A
#
# COMPACT_ATOMS: atom_id res chain seq x y z
N MET A 1 -13.67 -5.45 -41.97
CA MET A 1 -13.72 -6.43 -40.86
C MET A 1 -13.09 -5.85 -39.59
N GLN A 2 -11.86 -5.32 -39.66
CA GLN A 2 -11.19 -4.57 -38.58
C GLN A 2 -12.02 -3.40 -38.00
N GLN A 3 -12.69 -2.64 -38.86
CA GLN A 3 -13.50 -1.49 -38.44
C GLN A 3 -14.78 -1.90 -37.72
N LYS A 4 -15.39 -3.03 -38.09
CA LYS A 4 -16.50 -3.64 -37.34
C LYS A 4 -16.06 -4.22 -36.00
N PHE A 5 -14.81 -4.70 -35.91
CA PHE A 5 -14.19 -5.14 -34.65
C PHE A 5 -13.94 -3.96 -33.71
N ASN A 6 -13.40 -2.85 -34.22
CA ASN A 6 -13.19 -1.62 -33.46
C ASN A 6 -14.50 -0.93 -33.05
N ASP A 7 -15.55 -1.02 -33.87
CA ASP A 7 -16.88 -0.47 -33.55
C ASP A 7 -17.63 -1.37 -32.54
N LEU A 8 -17.42 -2.70 -32.56
CA LEU A 8 -17.88 -3.62 -31.50
C LEU A 8 -17.14 -3.37 -30.18
N GLU A 9 -15.82 -3.17 -30.20
CA GLU A 9 -15.04 -2.74 -29.02
C GLU A 9 -15.51 -1.38 -28.48
N ARG A 10 -15.93 -0.44 -29.34
CA ARG A 10 -16.49 0.87 -28.94
C ARG A 10 -17.91 0.80 -28.39
N LEU A 11 -18.73 -0.15 -28.87
CA LEU A 11 -20.10 -0.36 -28.40
C LEU A 11 -20.13 -1.22 -27.13
N GLU A 12 -19.22 -2.17 -26.97
CA GLU A 12 -19.06 -2.96 -25.75
C GLU A 12 -18.29 -2.21 -24.66
N SER A 13 -17.31 -1.35 -24.98
CA SER A 13 -16.63 -0.51 -23.98
C SER A 13 -17.54 0.53 -23.30
N ARG A 14 -18.74 0.78 -23.82
CA ARG A 14 -19.78 1.58 -23.13
C ARG A 14 -20.57 0.79 -22.08
N ARG A 15 -20.43 -0.53 -22.02
CA ARG A 15 -21.09 -1.40 -21.04
C ARG A 15 -20.16 -1.86 -19.92
N TRP A 16 -18.85 -1.75 -20.11
CA TRP A 16 -17.85 -2.41 -19.28
C TRP A 16 -16.71 -1.44 -18.92
N VAL A 17 -16.65 -1.04 -17.64
CA VAL A 17 -15.69 -0.08 -17.06
C VAL A 17 -15.08 -0.65 -15.75
N ARG A 18 -13.90 -0.15 -15.34
CA ARG A 18 -13.05 -0.58 -14.21
C ARG A 18 -13.50 0.03 -12.87
N LEU A 19 -13.05 -0.49 -11.72
CA LEU A 19 -13.39 -0.02 -10.36
C LEU A 19 -12.78 1.34 -10.02
N SER A 20 -11.73 1.81 -10.72
CA SER A 20 -11.30 3.22 -10.67
C SER A 20 -12.47 4.19 -10.96
N ASP A 21 -13.52 3.64 -11.59
CA ASP A 21 -14.74 4.31 -11.99
C ASP A 21 -15.98 3.76 -11.24
N VAL A 22 -15.85 3.19 -10.03
CA VAL A 22 -17.01 2.70 -9.23
C VAL A 22 -18.11 3.74 -9.21
N PHE A 23 -17.77 4.99 -8.91
CA PHE A 23 -18.75 6.07 -8.92
C PHE A 23 -19.34 6.33 -10.31
N GLN A 24 -18.57 6.23 -11.40
CA GLN A 24 -19.12 6.39 -12.75
C GLN A 24 -20.14 5.28 -13.04
N LYS A 25 -19.99 4.09 -12.45
CA LYS A 25 -20.99 3.00 -12.54
C LYS A 25 -22.19 3.17 -11.63
N LEU A 26 -22.03 3.85 -10.49
CA LEU A 26 -23.16 4.17 -9.61
C LEU A 26 -24.07 5.22 -10.25
N GLY A 27 -23.48 6.22 -10.90
CA GLY A 27 -24.22 7.30 -11.57
C GLY A 27 -24.68 6.95 -12.99
N THR A 28 -25.63 7.72 -13.51
CA THR A 28 -26.01 7.72 -14.94
C THR A 28 -25.24 8.75 -15.77
N SER A 29 -24.34 9.53 -15.15
CA SER A 29 -23.54 10.57 -15.78
C SER A 29 -22.04 10.36 -15.53
N GLN A 30 -21.22 10.80 -16.48
CA GLN A 30 -19.75 10.75 -16.41
C GLN A 30 -19.17 11.62 -15.26
N ALA A 31 -20.00 12.42 -14.59
CA ALA A 31 -19.60 13.38 -13.55
C ALA A 31 -19.46 12.77 -12.14
N ASN A 32 -19.83 11.50 -11.94
CA ASN A 32 -19.67 10.84 -10.64
C ASN A 32 -18.27 10.19 -10.57
N ALA A 33 -17.21 10.98 -10.49
CA ALA A 33 -15.84 10.48 -10.36
C ALA A 33 -15.00 11.44 -9.51
N ASN A 34 -14.01 10.90 -8.80
CA ASN A 34 -13.04 11.70 -8.06
C ASN A 34 -11.71 11.80 -8.85
N PRO A 35 -10.94 12.89 -8.69
CA PRO A 35 -9.68 13.05 -9.39
C PRO A 35 -8.62 12.04 -8.90
N ALA A 36 -7.87 11.46 -9.83
CA ALA A 36 -6.71 10.62 -9.51
C ALA A 36 -5.48 11.50 -9.21
N ASN A 37 -5.41 12.08 -8.02
CA ASN A 37 -4.40 13.06 -7.61
C ASN A 37 -3.50 12.59 -6.44
N ALA A 38 -3.49 11.30 -6.14
CA ALA A 38 -2.67 10.70 -5.09
C ALA A 38 -1.83 9.56 -5.67
N PRO A 39 -0.70 9.87 -6.34
CA PRO A 39 0.17 8.83 -6.86
C PRO A 39 0.75 7.99 -5.72
N VAL A 40 0.85 6.68 -5.97
CA VAL A 40 1.40 5.71 -5.02
C VAL A 40 2.37 4.77 -5.72
N SER A 41 3.44 4.43 -5.01
CA SER A 41 4.31 3.32 -5.38
C SER A 41 3.55 2.00 -5.24
N PHE A 42 3.79 1.06 -6.17
CA PHE A 42 3.23 -0.29 -6.04
C PHE A 42 3.82 -0.98 -4.80
N PRO A 43 2.99 -1.51 -3.89
CA PRO A 43 3.47 -2.33 -2.79
C PRO A 43 4.16 -3.61 -3.30
N PHE A 44 5.14 -4.11 -2.55
CA PHE A 44 5.92 -5.28 -2.96
C PHE A 44 5.12 -6.56 -2.69
N LEU A 45 5.14 -7.49 -3.64
CA LEU A 45 4.32 -8.71 -3.58
C LEU A 45 4.83 -9.72 -2.55
N TRP A 46 6.13 -9.78 -2.28
CA TRP A 46 6.65 -10.70 -1.28
C TRP A 46 6.08 -10.38 0.11
N ASP A 47 5.81 -11.45 0.85
CA ASP A 47 5.21 -11.44 2.19
C ASP A 47 3.75 -10.96 2.25
N THR A 48 3.11 -10.66 1.12
CA THR A 48 1.75 -10.14 1.10
C THR A 48 0.74 -11.06 1.81
N PRO A 49 0.78 -12.40 1.62
CA PRO A 49 -0.08 -13.31 2.39
C PRO A 49 0.24 -13.36 3.88
N GLN A 50 1.46 -12.98 4.28
CA GLN A 50 1.95 -13.02 5.67
C GLN A 50 1.72 -11.71 6.43
N HIS A 51 1.25 -10.66 5.77
CA HIS A 51 0.89 -9.40 6.41
C HIS A 51 -0.50 -9.46 7.02
N ASP A 52 -0.70 -8.79 8.15
CA ASP A 52 -2.03 -8.45 8.66
C ASP A 52 -2.76 -7.46 7.71
N PHE A 53 -2.07 -6.41 7.28
CA PHE A 53 -2.58 -5.37 6.41
C PHE A 53 -1.71 -5.13 5.18
N VAL A 54 -2.37 -4.90 4.05
CA VAL A 54 -1.78 -4.57 2.74
C VAL A 54 -2.19 -3.15 2.34
N GLN A 55 -1.56 -2.63 1.29
CA GLN A 55 -1.57 -1.21 0.89
C GLN A 55 -0.87 -0.31 1.93
N TRP A 56 -0.63 0.95 1.56
CA TRP A 56 0.22 1.84 2.37
C TRP A 56 -0.44 2.31 3.67
N ASN A 57 -1.75 2.59 3.64
CA ASN A 57 -2.51 3.01 4.80
C ASN A 57 -3.23 1.85 5.52
N GLY A 58 -3.02 0.61 5.07
CA GLY A 58 -3.59 -0.57 5.71
C GLY A 58 -5.10 -0.74 5.52
N VAL A 59 -5.69 -0.16 4.47
CA VAL A 59 -7.12 -0.33 4.18
C VAL A 59 -7.49 -1.74 3.73
N ALA A 60 -6.52 -2.49 3.18
CA ALA A 60 -6.74 -3.85 2.73
C ALA A 60 -6.36 -4.83 3.84
N ASP A 61 -7.37 -5.37 4.51
CA ASP A 61 -7.25 -6.25 5.65
C ASP A 61 -7.24 -7.73 5.22
N ASN A 62 -6.23 -8.50 5.64
CA ASN A 62 -6.16 -9.93 5.36
C ASN A 62 -7.00 -10.80 6.31
N ASN A 63 -7.50 -10.29 7.45
CA ASN A 63 -8.56 -10.93 8.23
C ASN A 63 -9.25 -9.95 9.22
N PRO A 64 -10.29 -9.22 8.80
CA PRO A 64 -11.01 -8.26 9.67
C PRO A 64 -11.79 -8.90 10.81
N GLY A 65 -11.72 -10.23 10.97
CA GLY A 65 -12.51 -10.99 11.93
C GLY A 65 -13.94 -11.24 11.45
N GLY A 66 -14.81 -11.63 12.39
CA GLY A 66 -16.18 -12.01 12.07
C GLY A 66 -16.29 -13.32 11.27
N HIS A 67 -17.50 -13.60 10.79
CA HIS A 67 -17.83 -14.88 10.14
C HIS A 67 -17.30 -15.01 8.70
N LEU A 68 -16.88 -13.90 8.08
CA LEU A 68 -16.33 -13.85 6.71
C LEU A 68 -14.91 -13.27 6.64
N GLY A 69 -14.26 -12.97 7.77
CA GLY A 69 -12.92 -12.36 7.79
C GLY A 69 -11.85 -13.16 7.05
N PHE A 70 -12.02 -14.49 6.99
CA PHE A 70 -11.13 -15.36 6.21
C PHE A 70 -11.07 -15.02 4.71
N LEU A 71 -12.08 -14.32 4.18
CA LEU A 71 -12.12 -13.85 2.79
C LEU A 71 -11.27 -12.59 2.55
N GLY A 72 -10.59 -12.03 3.55
CA GLY A 72 -9.75 -10.83 3.43
C GLY A 72 -8.88 -10.80 2.16
N PRO A 73 -8.02 -11.81 1.92
CA PRO A 73 -7.17 -11.83 0.73
C PRO A 73 -7.96 -11.92 -0.58
N LEU A 74 -9.03 -12.71 -0.62
CA LEU A 74 -9.91 -12.79 -1.80
C LEU A 74 -10.62 -11.46 -2.05
N SER A 75 -11.04 -10.76 -1.00
CA SER A 75 -11.68 -9.46 -1.06
C SER A 75 -10.75 -8.40 -1.62
N ARG A 76 -9.57 -8.27 -1.03
CA ARG A 76 -8.48 -7.42 -1.52
C ARG A 76 -8.17 -7.68 -3.00
N ASN A 77 -7.88 -8.92 -3.36
CA ASN A 77 -7.48 -9.29 -4.72
C ASN A 77 -8.63 -9.08 -5.73
N THR A 78 -9.87 -9.34 -5.32
CA THR A 78 -11.06 -9.07 -6.14
C THR A 78 -11.25 -7.57 -6.35
N GLY A 79 -11.16 -6.77 -5.29
CA GLY A 79 -11.20 -5.31 -5.38
C GLY A 79 -10.12 -4.78 -6.32
N GLU A 80 -8.87 -5.19 -6.13
CA GLU A 80 -7.76 -4.78 -6.99
C GLU A 80 -8.00 -5.12 -8.47
N VAL A 81 -8.38 -6.36 -8.80
CA VAL A 81 -8.60 -6.74 -10.20
C VAL A 81 -9.77 -6.00 -10.82
N LEU A 82 -10.86 -5.75 -10.07
CA LEU A 82 -11.95 -4.93 -10.56
C LEU A 82 -11.44 -3.53 -10.92
N GLY A 83 -10.46 -2.98 -10.19
CA GLY A 83 -9.90 -1.64 -10.40
C GLY A 83 -9.07 -1.44 -11.63
N VAL A 84 -8.53 -2.50 -12.20
CA VAL A 84 -7.60 -2.38 -13.32
C VAL A 84 -7.98 -3.22 -14.52
N PHE A 85 -8.50 -4.44 -14.33
CA PHE A 85 -8.58 -5.44 -15.40
C PHE A 85 -9.96 -6.09 -15.55
N ALA A 86 -10.70 -6.29 -14.46
CA ALA A 86 -11.99 -6.97 -14.49
C ALA A 86 -13.16 -5.99 -14.69
N THR A 87 -14.25 -6.53 -15.22
CA THR A 87 -15.50 -5.82 -15.44
C THR A 87 -16.59 -6.45 -14.55
N PHE A 88 -17.65 -5.69 -14.26
CA PHE A 88 -18.77 -6.14 -13.43
C PHE A 88 -20.05 -5.37 -13.76
N ASP A 89 -21.21 -5.95 -13.48
CA ASP A 89 -22.52 -5.31 -13.64
C ASP A 89 -23.19 -5.13 -12.27
N LEU A 90 -23.49 -3.88 -11.92
CA LEU A 90 -24.20 -3.53 -10.69
C LEU A 90 -25.70 -3.80 -10.78
N LYS A 91 -26.25 -4.00 -11.98
CA LYS A 91 -27.65 -4.38 -12.18
C LYS A 91 -27.80 -5.89 -12.05
N LYS A 92 -28.43 -6.31 -10.96
CA LYS A 92 -28.76 -7.71 -10.70
C LYS A 92 -29.81 -8.22 -11.69
N GLN A 93 -29.61 -9.42 -12.22
CA GLN A 93 -30.65 -10.17 -12.93
C GLN A 93 -31.50 -10.97 -11.93
N PRO A 94 -32.72 -11.40 -12.30
CA PRO A 94 -33.53 -12.27 -11.45
C PRO A 94 -32.74 -13.52 -11.03
N GLY A 95 -32.61 -13.74 -9.72
CA GLY A 95 -31.88 -14.86 -9.14
C GLY A 95 -30.41 -14.59 -8.82
N ASP A 96 -29.87 -13.42 -9.18
CA ASP A 96 -28.54 -13.00 -8.74
C ASP A 96 -28.58 -12.64 -7.25
N ILE A 97 -27.57 -13.08 -6.51
CA ILE A 97 -27.37 -12.74 -5.09
C ILE A 97 -26.46 -11.51 -4.96
N GLY A 98 -25.53 -11.34 -5.88
CA GLY A 98 -24.51 -10.30 -5.90
C GLY A 98 -24.40 -9.63 -7.28
N TYR A 99 -23.17 -9.42 -7.75
CA TYR A 99 -22.88 -8.73 -9.01
C TYR A 99 -22.08 -9.64 -9.93
N ARG A 100 -22.56 -9.83 -11.16
CA ARG A 100 -21.83 -10.62 -12.17
C ARG A 100 -20.55 -9.89 -12.55
N SER A 101 -19.46 -10.63 -12.76
CA SER A 101 -18.13 -10.07 -13.06
C SER A 101 -17.29 -11.00 -13.91
N SER A 102 -16.33 -10.43 -14.65
CA SER A 102 -15.27 -11.18 -15.32
C SER A 102 -14.13 -11.61 -14.38
N ALA A 103 -14.20 -11.29 -13.08
CA ALA A 103 -13.18 -11.65 -12.10
C ALA A 103 -13.18 -13.16 -11.83
N VAL A 104 -12.06 -13.82 -12.13
CA VAL A 104 -11.91 -15.27 -11.95
C VAL A 104 -11.38 -15.57 -10.53
N GLN A 105 -12.29 -15.64 -9.56
CA GLN A 105 -11.99 -15.79 -8.13
C GLN A 105 -11.09 -17.00 -7.82
N ARG A 106 -11.34 -18.14 -8.47
CA ARG A 106 -10.50 -19.35 -8.41
C ARG A 106 -9.02 -19.07 -8.67
N ASN A 107 -8.73 -18.23 -9.68
CA ASN A 107 -7.36 -17.91 -10.05
C ASN A 107 -6.75 -16.92 -9.06
N LEU A 108 -7.53 -15.99 -8.51
CA LEU A 108 -7.07 -15.09 -7.46
C LEU A 108 -6.64 -15.84 -6.19
N ILE A 109 -7.40 -16.88 -5.80
CA ILE A 109 -7.04 -17.75 -4.66
C ILE A 109 -5.71 -18.49 -4.95
N ARG A 110 -5.57 -19.08 -6.14
CA ARG A 110 -4.33 -19.78 -6.53
C ARG A 110 -3.12 -18.85 -6.59
N LEU A 111 -3.30 -17.62 -7.06
CA LEU A 111 -2.24 -16.61 -7.05
C LEU A 111 -1.83 -16.27 -5.62
N GLU A 112 -2.79 -16.09 -4.71
CA GLU A 112 -2.50 -15.84 -3.29
C GLU A 112 -1.70 -16.99 -2.65
N GLU A 113 -2.09 -18.25 -2.91
CA GLU A 113 -1.35 -19.43 -2.44
C GLU A 113 0.08 -19.48 -2.99
N HIS A 114 0.27 -19.10 -4.26
CA HIS A 114 1.60 -19.05 -4.86
C HIS A 114 2.50 -18.01 -4.17
N LEU A 115 1.93 -16.85 -3.81
CA LEU A 115 2.65 -15.78 -3.11
C LEU A 115 3.13 -16.17 -1.71
N VAL A 116 2.57 -17.21 -1.08
CA VAL A 116 3.01 -17.67 0.26
C VAL A 116 4.50 -18.06 0.23
N SER A 117 4.94 -18.66 -0.88
CA SER A 117 6.32 -19.07 -1.11
C SER A 117 7.23 -17.96 -1.66
N LEU A 118 6.67 -16.80 -2.03
CA LEU A 118 7.44 -15.70 -2.60
C LEU A 118 8.27 -15.03 -1.51
N GLU A 119 9.58 -15.07 -1.65
CA GLU A 119 10.52 -14.46 -0.71
C GLU A 119 11.03 -13.12 -1.25
N SER A 120 11.48 -12.24 -0.34
CA SER A 120 12.17 -11.01 -0.74
C SER A 120 13.51 -11.29 -1.44
N PRO A 121 13.90 -10.47 -2.43
CA PRO A 121 15.16 -10.64 -3.14
C PRO A 121 16.36 -10.32 -2.24
N LEU A 122 17.40 -11.14 -2.33
CA LEU A 122 18.68 -10.87 -1.70
C LEU A 122 19.55 -9.99 -2.59
N TRP A 123 20.43 -9.20 -1.98
CA TRP A 123 21.41 -8.42 -2.72
C TRP A 123 22.33 -9.34 -3.53
N PRO A 124 22.38 -9.19 -4.88
CA PRO A 124 23.11 -10.10 -5.73
C PRO A 124 24.59 -9.71 -5.83
N GLU A 125 25.43 -10.11 -4.86
CA GLU A 125 26.89 -9.81 -4.82
C GLU A 125 27.68 -10.32 -6.05
N GLY A 126 27.09 -11.20 -6.88
CA GLY A 126 27.66 -11.63 -8.17
C GLY A 126 27.40 -10.66 -9.33
N ILE A 127 26.52 -9.67 -9.15
CA ILE A 127 26.14 -8.66 -10.14
C ILE A 127 26.47 -7.25 -9.61
N LEU A 128 26.15 -6.99 -8.35
CA LEU A 128 26.42 -5.73 -7.66
C LEU A 128 27.66 -5.87 -6.77
N PRO A 129 28.30 -4.75 -6.39
CA PRO A 129 29.43 -4.78 -5.46
C PRO A 129 29.12 -5.58 -4.20
N ALA A 130 30.12 -6.32 -3.71
CA ALA A 130 30.02 -7.05 -2.45
C ALA A 130 29.68 -6.08 -1.30
N ILE A 131 28.91 -6.57 -0.33
CA ILE A 131 28.53 -5.82 0.85
C ILE A 131 29.75 -5.68 1.76
N ASP A 132 30.07 -4.46 2.16
CA ASP A 132 31.01 -4.21 3.24
C ASP A 132 30.38 -4.64 4.57
N ARG A 133 30.76 -5.85 5.02
CA ARG A 133 30.22 -6.46 6.23
C ARG A 133 30.56 -5.69 7.51
N THR A 134 31.69 -4.97 7.54
CA THR A 134 32.06 -4.15 8.70
C THR A 134 31.16 -2.91 8.77
N LEU A 135 30.97 -2.25 7.64
CA LEU A 135 30.12 -1.08 7.52
C LEU A 135 28.64 -1.43 7.76
N ALA A 136 28.16 -2.55 7.21
CA ALA A 136 26.81 -3.07 7.45
C ALA A 136 26.57 -3.39 8.94
N LYS A 137 27.56 -3.94 9.65
CA LYS A 137 27.45 -4.18 11.10
C LYS A 137 27.31 -2.87 11.89
N LYS A 138 28.03 -1.82 11.50
CA LYS A 138 27.84 -0.47 12.06
C LYS A 138 26.43 0.05 11.76
N GLY A 139 25.94 -0.13 10.53
CA GLY A 139 24.58 0.25 10.14
C GLY A 139 23.51 -0.48 10.96
N GLN A 140 23.70 -1.75 11.28
CA GLN A 140 22.80 -2.51 12.14
C GLN A 140 22.68 -1.91 13.55
N GLN A 141 23.79 -1.42 14.11
CA GLN A 141 23.80 -0.75 15.41
C GLN A 141 23.00 0.55 15.33
N ILE A 142 23.27 1.38 14.32
CA ILE A 142 22.55 2.64 14.10
C ILE A 142 21.05 2.39 13.89
N PHE A 143 20.67 1.34 13.16
CA PHE A 143 19.28 0.97 12.94
C PHE A 143 18.52 0.74 14.26
N SER A 144 19.17 0.10 15.22
CA SER A 144 18.61 -0.11 16.56
C SER A 144 18.63 1.16 17.41
N GLU A 145 19.75 1.92 17.38
CA GLU A 145 19.90 3.19 18.12
C GLU A 145 18.87 4.24 17.70
N TYR A 146 18.57 4.32 16.40
CA TYR A 146 17.56 5.21 15.84
C TYR A 146 16.15 4.61 15.85
N LYS A 147 15.96 3.50 16.61
CA LYS A 147 14.67 2.88 16.88
C LYS A 147 13.89 2.49 15.62
N CYS A 148 14.58 2.23 14.50
CA CYS A 148 13.93 1.88 13.24
C CYS A 148 13.12 0.58 13.37
N ASN A 149 13.59 -0.34 14.21
CA ASN A 149 12.94 -1.61 14.50
C ASN A 149 11.57 -1.49 15.19
N LEU A 150 11.25 -0.35 15.82
CA LEU A 150 9.94 -0.13 16.44
C LEU A 150 8.82 -0.07 15.40
N CYS A 151 9.13 0.46 14.20
CA CYS A 151 8.15 0.57 13.11
C CYS A 151 8.36 -0.48 12.02
N HIS A 152 9.61 -0.89 11.77
CA HIS A 152 9.96 -1.77 10.65
C HIS A 152 10.20 -3.23 11.04
N GLY A 153 9.88 -3.61 12.28
CA GLY A 153 10.16 -4.92 12.82
C GLY A 153 11.65 -5.18 13.09
N ASN A 154 11.97 -6.33 13.67
CA ASN A 154 13.34 -6.74 13.92
C ASN A 154 13.84 -7.67 12.81
N PRO A 155 14.77 -7.22 11.93
CA PRO A 155 15.25 -8.07 10.83
C PRO A 155 15.97 -9.33 11.31
N ALA A 156 16.62 -9.31 12.49
CA ALA A 156 17.28 -10.49 13.04
C ALA A 156 16.31 -11.59 13.47
N ALA A 157 15.05 -11.23 13.76
CA ALA A 157 14.00 -12.18 14.11
C ALA A 157 13.13 -12.58 12.91
N PHE A 158 13.30 -11.93 11.75
CA PHE A 158 12.49 -12.18 10.58
C PHE A 158 13.14 -13.20 9.64
N ASN A 159 12.58 -14.40 9.58
CA ASN A 159 13.01 -15.43 8.64
C ASN A 159 12.17 -15.36 7.35
N ARG A 160 12.72 -14.77 6.29
CA ARG A 160 12.06 -14.62 4.97
C ARG A 160 11.64 -15.95 4.33
N SER A 161 12.34 -17.05 4.66
CA SER A 161 12.08 -18.38 4.10
C SER A 161 11.09 -19.21 4.91
N SER A 162 10.66 -18.71 6.07
CA SER A 162 9.63 -19.39 6.86
C SER A 162 8.25 -19.20 6.23
N SER A 163 7.50 -20.28 6.03
CA SER A 163 6.07 -20.21 5.69
C SER A 163 5.23 -19.61 6.84
N GLU A 164 5.73 -19.73 8.07
CA GLU A 164 5.09 -19.21 9.27
C GLU A 164 5.51 -17.79 9.64
N ARG A 165 6.30 -17.12 8.80
CA ARG A 165 6.60 -15.70 9.02
C ARG A 165 5.30 -14.89 9.03
N ARG A 166 5.26 -13.87 9.88
CA ARG A 166 4.15 -12.93 9.99
C ARG A 166 4.73 -11.53 9.99
N VAL A 167 4.02 -10.62 9.34
CA VAL A 167 4.34 -9.20 9.35
C VAL A 167 3.18 -8.49 10.00
N ILE A 168 3.41 -7.99 11.21
CA ILE A 168 2.44 -7.18 11.94
C ILE A 168 2.80 -5.72 11.68
N ALA A 169 1.85 -4.99 11.12
CA ALA A 169 2.05 -3.63 10.68
C ALA A 169 2.00 -2.65 11.85
N GLN A 170 3.08 -1.92 12.07
CA GLN A 170 3.04 -0.70 12.89
C GLN A 170 2.77 0.49 11.98
N PHE A 171 1.72 1.25 12.29
CA PHE A 171 1.35 2.45 11.55
C PHE A 171 1.81 3.69 12.31
N ALA A 172 2.27 4.69 11.58
CA ALA A 172 2.53 6.03 12.10
C ALA A 172 1.47 6.98 11.54
N SER A 173 0.76 7.71 12.41
CA SER A 173 -0.29 8.64 11.98
C SER A 173 0.30 9.80 11.17
N LEU A 174 -0.50 10.37 10.27
CA LEU A 174 -0.06 11.49 9.42
C LEU A 174 0.53 12.67 10.22
N PRO A 175 -0.06 13.12 11.37
CA PRO A 175 0.52 14.20 12.15
C PRO A 175 1.92 13.91 12.69
N ASN A 176 2.19 12.65 13.07
CA ASN A 176 3.49 12.25 13.62
C ASN A 176 4.51 11.93 12.53
N LEU A 177 4.07 11.37 11.40
CA LEU A 177 4.94 10.93 10.32
C LEU A 177 5.36 12.07 9.37
N GLY A 178 4.43 12.98 9.06
CA GLY A 178 4.67 14.19 8.25
C GLY A 178 4.91 13.94 6.74
N THR A 179 4.67 12.72 6.25
CA THR A 179 4.73 12.40 4.81
C THR A 179 3.51 12.94 4.07
N ASP A 180 3.52 12.89 2.73
CA ASP A 180 2.39 13.34 1.91
C ASP A 180 1.06 12.71 2.37
N PRO A 181 0.03 13.50 2.74
CA PRO A 181 -1.21 12.97 3.31
C PRO A 181 -2.24 12.58 2.24
N THR A 182 -2.04 12.95 0.98
CA THR A 182 -3.12 13.00 -0.01
C THR A 182 -3.73 11.61 -0.27
N MET A 183 -2.92 10.56 -0.33
CA MET A 183 -3.45 9.20 -0.51
C MET A 183 -4.34 8.74 0.64
N ALA A 184 -3.84 8.80 1.88
CA ALA A 184 -4.59 8.38 3.05
C ALA A 184 -5.86 9.22 3.25
N VAL A 185 -5.78 10.54 3.04
CA VAL A 185 -6.93 11.44 3.15
C VAL A 185 -7.97 11.15 2.06
N ASN A 186 -7.55 10.97 0.81
CA ASN A 186 -8.48 10.63 -0.28
C ASN A 186 -9.24 9.34 0.01
N ALA A 187 -8.56 8.32 0.55
CA ALA A 187 -9.18 7.03 0.85
C ALA A 187 -10.40 7.17 1.77
N VAL A 188 -10.35 8.07 2.77
CA VAL A 188 -11.44 8.23 3.74
C VAL A 188 -12.38 9.41 3.45
N SER A 189 -11.93 10.41 2.69
CA SER A 189 -12.69 11.64 2.44
C SER A 189 -13.46 11.62 1.12
N TYR A 190 -13.02 10.84 0.13
CA TYR A 190 -13.67 10.83 -1.17
C TYR A 190 -15.05 10.19 -1.10
N GLN A 191 -16.00 10.87 -1.73
CA GLN A 191 -17.40 10.47 -1.81
C GLN A 191 -17.91 10.69 -3.24
N GLY A 192 -19.09 10.15 -3.52
CA GLY A 192 -19.78 10.29 -4.80
C GLY A 192 -21.25 9.97 -4.63
N ASP A 193 -22.04 10.19 -5.69
CA ASP A 193 -23.45 9.80 -5.71
C ASP A 193 -23.58 8.28 -5.53
N SER A 194 -24.43 7.88 -4.59
CA SER A 194 -24.68 6.46 -4.30
C SER A 194 -25.37 5.74 -5.45
N GLY A 195 -26.16 6.48 -6.25
CA GLY A 195 -26.75 5.97 -7.48
C GLY A 195 -27.51 4.64 -7.28
N LEU A 196 -27.08 3.57 -7.97
CA LEU A 196 -27.69 2.24 -7.84
C LEU A 196 -27.67 1.66 -6.41
N PHE A 197 -26.77 2.12 -5.54
CA PHE A 197 -26.74 1.68 -4.14
C PHE A 197 -27.70 2.45 -3.24
N LYS A 198 -28.28 3.58 -3.69
CA LYS A 198 -29.16 4.40 -2.85
C LYS A 198 -30.30 3.55 -2.28
N GLY A 199 -30.44 3.54 -0.96
CA GLY A 199 -31.44 2.74 -0.23
C GLY A 199 -31.06 1.27 0.00
N GLU A 200 -29.96 0.78 -0.57
CA GLU A 200 -29.43 -0.53 -0.21
C GLU A 200 -28.74 -0.51 1.16
N MET A 201 -28.75 -1.65 1.86
CA MET A 201 -27.98 -1.86 3.09
C MET A 201 -26.48 -1.81 2.81
N MET A 202 -25.74 -1.11 3.67
CA MET A 202 -24.29 -1.17 3.74
C MET A 202 -23.84 -2.53 4.32
N ILE A 203 -22.67 -3.01 3.91
CA ILE A 203 -22.09 -4.26 4.42
C ILE A 203 -21.78 -4.08 5.92
N GLU A 204 -22.14 -5.07 6.73
CA GLU A 204 -21.85 -5.12 8.18
C GLU A 204 -22.29 -3.88 8.96
N SER A 205 -23.32 -3.19 8.45
CA SER A 205 -23.89 -1.99 9.05
C SER A 205 -25.40 -2.10 9.15
N THR A 206 -25.99 -1.36 10.09
CA THR A 206 -27.44 -1.19 10.23
C THR A 206 -27.99 -0.05 9.38
N THR A 207 -27.14 0.65 8.65
CA THR A 207 -27.49 1.84 7.87
C THR A 207 -27.52 1.55 6.36
N VAL A 208 -28.31 2.34 5.64
CA VAL A 208 -28.43 2.29 4.17
C VAL A 208 -27.60 3.38 3.51
N PHE A 209 -27.25 3.18 2.25
CA PHE A 209 -26.62 4.22 1.44
C PHE A 209 -27.60 5.39 1.19
N GLY A 210 -27.17 6.60 1.56
CA GLY A 210 -27.92 7.84 1.31
C GLY A 210 -27.74 8.36 -0.13
N ASP A 211 -27.87 9.68 -0.33
CA ASP A 211 -27.64 10.30 -1.64
C ASP A 211 -26.17 10.25 -2.07
N LYS A 212 -25.27 10.46 -1.12
CA LYS A 212 -23.82 10.32 -1.28
C LYS A 212 -23.31 9.13 -0.47
N THR A 213 -22.20 8.56 -0.92
CA THR A 213 -21.51 7.48 -0.21
C THR A 213 -19.99 7.64 -0.28
N PRO A 214 -19.25 7.26 0.79
CA PRO A 214 -17.80 7.12 0.73
C PRO A 214 -17.33 6.09 -0.30
N VAL A 215 -16.18 6.35 -0.93
CA VAL A 215 -15.55 5.41 -1.89
C VAL A 215 -15.40 4.03 -1.28
N LEU A 216 -14.88 3.94 -0.05
CA LEU A 216 -14.60 2.66 0.60
C LEU A 216 -15.87 1.84 0.84
N ALA A 217 -16.96 2.47 1.26
CA ALA A 217 -18.22 1.77 1.46
C ALA A 217 -18.79 1.23 0.14
N ALA A 218 -18.75 2.03 -0.94
CA ALA A 218 -19.15 1.59 -2.26
C ALA A 218 -18.26 0.45 -2.80
N LEU A 219 -16.96 0.55 -2.59
CA LEU A 219 -15.98 -0.45 -2.98
C LEU A 219 -16.20 -1.78 -2.23
N GLN A 220 -16.36 -1.74 -0.92
CA GLN A 220 -16.63 -2.90 -0.08
C GLN A 220 -17.92 -3.60 -0.51
N LYS A 221 -19.01 -2.84 -0.71
CA LYS A 221 -20.28 -3.38 -1.19
C LYS A 221 -20.15 -4.07 -2.56
N THR A 222 -19.50 -3.39 -3.51
CA THR A 222 -19.28 -3.93 -4.86
C THR A 222 -18.48 -5.24 -4.80
N THR A 223 -17.36 -5.22 -4.08
CA THR A 223 -16.44 -6.34 -3.95
C THR A 223 -17.12 -7.53 -3.27
N ALA A 224 -17.83 -7.30 -2.17
CA ALA A 224 -18.60 -8.33 -1.49
C ALA A 224 -19.68 -8.93 -2.40
N GLY A 225 -20.41 -8.11 -3.17
CA GLY A 225 -21.39 -8.61 -4.12
C GLY A 225 -20.77 -9.45 -5.24
N VAL A 226 -19.61 -9.08 -5.77
CA VAL A 226 -18.88 -9.91 -6.75
C VAL A 226 -18.43 -11.23 -6.13
N ILE A 227 -17.91 -11.21 -4.90
CA ILE A 227 -17.48 -12.42 -4.18
C ILE A 227 -18.66 -13.30 -3.80
N LEU A 228 -19.85 -12.77 -3.56
CA LEU A 228 -21.01 -13.61 -3.29
C LEU A 228 -21.54 -14.25 -4.57
N GLU A 229 -21.52 -13.53 -5.69
CA GLU A 229 -22.08 -14.01 -6.94
C GLU A 229 -21.35 -15.24 -7.51
N THR A 230 -22.13 -16.15 -8.11
CA THR A 230 -21.59 -17.37 -8.74
C THR A 230 -21.20 -17.12 -10.19
N ASP A 231 -20.31 -17.93 -10.72
CA ASP A 231 -19.90 -17.87 -12.12
C ASP A 231 -21.02 -18.46 -13.02
N HIS A 232 -21.70 -17.59 -13.77
CA HIS A 232 -22.82 -17.97 -14.64
C HIS A 232 -22.39 -18.57 -15.99
N ASP A 233 -21.10 -18.56 -16.32
CA ASP A 233 -20.58 -19.28 -17.49
C ASP A 233 -20.49 -20.79 -17.24
N LYS A 234 -20.67 -21.20 -15.97
CA LYS A 234 -20.66 -22.60 -15.52
C LYS A 234 -22.08 -23.10 -15.29
N SER A 235 -22.25 -24.42 -15.44
CA SER A 235 -23.53 -25.08 -15.13
C SER A 235 -23.90 -24.91 -13.65
N PHE A 236 -25.22 -24.88 -13.38
CA PHE A 236 -25.79 -24.58 -12.07
C PHE A 236 -25.17 -25.39 -10.91
N PHE A 237 -24.99 -26.70 -11.09
CA PHE A 237 -24.39 -27.55 -10.07
C PHE A 237 -22.89 -27.27 -9.88
N ARG A 238 -22.18 -27.07 -11.00
CA ARG A 238 -20.73 -26.84 -10.99
C ARG A 238 -20.37 -25.53 -10.29
N ARG A 239 -21.07 -24.44 -10.61
CA ARG A 239 -20.79 -23.13 -10.00
C ARG A 239 -20.99 -23.14 -8.47
N GLY A 240 -21.99 -23.86 -7.97
CA GLY A 240 -22.22 -24.02 -6.54
C GLY A 240 -21.11 -24.82 -5.84
N ILE A 241 -20.75 -25.98 -6.41
CA ILE A 241 -19.68 -26.83 -5.86
C ILE A 241 -18.34 -26.10 -5.88
N GLU A 242 -18.00 -25.44 -6.98
CA GLU A 242 -16.74 -24.70 -7.09
C GLU A 242 -16.68 -23.57 -6.06
N LYS A 243 -17.78 -22.85 -5.84
CA LYS A 243 -17.86 -21.76 -4.85
C LYS A 243 -17.62 -22.26 -3.43
N ILE A 244 -18.25 -23.37 -3.05
CA ILE A 244 -18.06 -23.99 -1.74
C ILE A 244 -16.59 -24.38 -1.56
N TYR A 245 -15.98 -25.00 -2.56
CA TYR A 245 -14.59 -25.39 -2.50
C TYR A 245 -13.65 -24.15 -2.48
N ASP A 246 -13.93 -23.09 -3.25
CA ASP A 246 -13.17 -21.82 -3.20
C ASP A 246 -13.18 -21.22 -1.80
N PHE A 247 -14.34 -21.18 -1.15
CA PHE A 247 -14.48 -20.63 0.21
C PHE A 247 -13.77 -21.53 1.24
N PHE A 248 -13.86 -22.85 1.08
CA PHE A 248 -13.11 -23.79 1.93
C PHE A 248 -11.60 -23.58 1.81
N VAL A 249 -11.08 -23.46 0.58
CA VAL A 249 -9.65 -23.19 0.35
C VAL A 249 -9.25 -21.87 1.00
N ALA A 250 -9.97 -20.77 0.71
CA ALA A 250 -9.70 -19.46 1.30
C ALA A 250 -9.70 -19.48 2.85
N PHE A 251 -10.61 -20.24 3.45
CA PHE A 251 -10.66 -20.42 4.90
C PHE A 251 -9.42 -21.14 5.45
N THR A 252 -9.01 -22.23 4.81
CA THR A 252 -7.88 -23.06 5.27
C THR A 252 -6.52 -22.45 4.97
N SER A 253 -6.38 -21.73 3.84
CA SER A 253 -5.09 -21.22 3.36
C SER A 253 -4.71 -19.86 3.93
N ASN A 254 -5.65 -19.09 4.48
CA ASN A 254 -5.35 -17.78 5.07
C ASN A 254 -4.53 -17.93 6.37
N PRO A 255 -3.25 -17.53 6.39
CA PRO A 255 -2.37 -17.67 7.55
C PRO A 255 -2.68 -16.63 8.64
N ILE A 256 -3.44 -15.57 8.31
CA ILE A 256 -3.84 -14.51 9.23
C ILE A 256 -5.18 -14.87 9.85
N LYS A 257 -5.25 -14.85 11.18
CA LYS A 257 -6.46 -15.22 11.94
C LYS A 257 -7.21 -14.02 12.51
N LYS A 258 -6.50 -12.93 12.73
CA LYS A 258 -7.03 -11.67 13.24
C LYS A 258 -6.04 -10.56 12.89
N THR A 259 -6.55 -9.38 12.64
CA THR A 259 -5.78 -8.16 12.40
C THR A 259 -6.17 -7.09 13.42
N GLU A 260 -5.21 -6.23 13.76
CA GLU A 260 -5.40 -5.10 14.67
C GLU A 260 -4.54 -3.94 14.17
N HIS A 261 -5.13 -2.78 13.89
CA HIS A 261 -4.38 -1.59 13.49
C HIS A 261 -3.61 -1.06 14.70
N HIS A 262 -2.30 -1.29 14.71
CA HIS A 262 -1.38 -0.68 15.66
C HIS A 262 -0.99 0.71 15.14
N VAL A 263 -1.69 1.76 15.52
CA VAL A 263 -1.39 3.15 15.13
C VAL A 263 -0.72 3.86 16.29
N ASP A 264 0.47 4.42 16.06
CA ASP A 264 1.23 5.14 17.08
C ASP A 264 1.41 4.31 18.38
N PHE A 265 1.73 3.02 18.22
CA PHE A 265 1.92 2.03 19.27
C PHE A 265 0.67 1.69 20.12
N GLU A 266 -0.53 2.07 19.66
CA GLU A 266 -1.82 1.70 20.28
C GLU A 266 -2.72 0.95 19.29
N ILE A 267 -3.59 0.06 19.78
CA ILE A 267 -4.61 -0.56 18.94
C ILE A 267 -5.73 0.44 18.70
N ASN A 268 -5.93 0.84 17.45
CA ASN A 268 -7.04 1.69 17.02
C ASN A 268 -7.57 1.22 15.67
N ASN A 269 -8.69 0.49 15.68
CA ASN A 269 -9.37 0.00 14.48
C ASN A 269 -10.45 0.97 13.96
N THR A 270 -10.58 2.16 14.55
CA THR A 270 -11.66 3.11 14.21
C THR A 270 -11.35 3.81 12.90
N VAL A 271 -12.27 3.79 11.93
CA VAL A 271 -12.18 4.57 10.70
C VAL A 271 -12.86 5.93 10.94
N PRO A 272 -12.26 7.08 10.56
CA PRO A 272 -11.12 7.22 9.65
C PRO A 272 -9.73 7.15 10.30
N ASP A 273 -9.62 7.28 11.61
CA ASP A 273 -8.36 7.50 12.33
C ASP A 273 -7.29 6.44 12.01
N SER A 274 -7.69 5.17 11.97
CA SER A 274 -6.85 4.01 11.63
C SER A 274 -6.22 4.09 10.23
N LEU A 275 -6.89 4.76 9.30
CA LEU A 275 -6.47 4.86 7.89
C LEU A 275 -5.80 6.20 7.56
N LEU A 276 -5.78 7.15 8.50
CA LEU A 276 -5.02 8.40 8.43
C LEU A 276 -3.58 8.18 8.94
N ALA A 277 -2.95 7.13 8.44
CA ALA A 277 -1.64 6.67 8.85
C ALA A 277 -0.97 5.92 7.68
N TYR A 278 0.35 5.70 7.79
CA TYR A 278 1.07 4.81 6.87
C TYR A 278 1.84 3.73 7.64
N LYS A 279 1.88 2.55 7.02
CA LYS A 279 2.53 1.35 7.55
C LYS A 279 4.06 1.45 7.47
N GLY A 280 4.72 1.24 8.61
CA GLY A 280 6.09 0.72 8.67
C GLY A 280 6.08 -0.78 8.35
N ARG A 281 6.58 -1.14 7.17
CA ARG A 281 6.72 -2.56 6.76
C ARG A 281 8.10 -3.10 7.14
N ASN A 282 8.23 -4.41 7.21
CA ASN A 282 9.54 -5.05 7.21
C ASN A 282 10.33 -4.64 5.94
N LEU A 283 11.62 -4.38 6.15
CA LEU A 283 12.53 -3.82 5.15
C LEU A 283 13.30 -4.89 4.36
N ASN A 284 12.88 -6.14 4.43
CA ASN A 284 13.51 -7.20 3.67
C ASN A 284 13.32 -6.99 2.16
N GLY A 285 14.43 -7.04 1.40
CA GLY A 285 14.48 -6.71 -0.02
C GLY A 285 14.32 -5.22 -0.34
N ILE A 286 14.39 -4.30 0.64
CA ILE A 286 14.17 -2.86 0.43
C ILE A 286 15.13 -2.23 -0.59
N TRP A 287 16.31 -2.84 -0.78
CA TRP A 287 17.28 -2.38 -1.76
C TRP A 287 16.72 -2.39 -3.20
N ALA A 288 15.74 -3.26 -3.49
CA ALA A 288 15.20 -3.50 -4.82
C ALA A 288 13.94 -2.66 -5.15
N THR A 289 13.60 -1.69 -4.30
CA THR A 289 12.25 -1.08 -4.31
C THR A 289 12.25 0.42 -4.49
N ALA A 290 13.34 1.00 -4.99
CA ALA A 290 13.36 2.43 -5.30
C ALA A 290 12.31 2.75 -6.38
N PRO A 291 11.67 3.94 -6.33
CA PRO A 291 11.87 4.99 -5.33
C PRO A 291 11.11 4.74 -4.01
N TYR A 292 11.54 5.43 -2.94
CA TYR A 292 11.11 5.24 -1.56
C TYR A 292 9.99 6.19 -1.14
N LEU A 293 9.39 5.89 0.03
CA LEU A 293 8.11 6.41 0.53
C LEU A 293 6.89 5.89 -0.26
N HIS A 294 5.70 6.09 0.30
CA HIS A 294 4.45 5.54 -0.26
C HIS A 294 4.11 6.09 -1.65
N ASN A 295 4.59 7.29 -1.98
CA ASN A 295 4.38 7.98 -3.26
C ASN A 295 5.61 7.99 -4.17
N GLY A 296 6.70 7.32 -3.76
CA GLY A 296 7.90 7.21 -4.58
C GLY A 296 8.66 8.53 -4.75
N SER A 297 8.58 9.43 -3.78
CA SER A 297 9.13 10.80 -3.85
C SER A 297 10.61 10.91 -3.46
N VAL A 298 11.27 9.81 -3.10
CA VAL A 298 12.70 9.79 -2.75
C VAL A 298 13.45 8.78 -3.60
N PRO A 299 14.46 9.17 -4.41
CA PRO A 299 15.01 8.30 -5.46
C PRO A 299 15.91 7.16 -4.96
N ASN A 300 16.55 7.31 -3.79
CA ASN A 300 17.53 6.35 -3.27
C ASN A 300 17.54 6.32 -1.72
N LEU A 301 18.05 5.24 -1.11
CA LEU A 301 18.08 5.09 0.35
C LEU A 301 18.97 6.12 1.03
N TYR A 302 20.04 6.54 0.37
CA TYR A 302 20.92 7.58 0.92
C TYR A 302 20.13 8.88 1.18
N GLU A 303 19.34 9.35 0.22
CA GLU A 303 18.50 10.54 0.35
C GLU A 303 17.33 10.34 1.32
N LEU A 304 16.84 9.11 1.53
CA LEU A 304 15.81 8.82 2.53
C LEU A 304 16.22 9.28 3.94
N PHE A 305 17.51 9.23 4.25
CA PHE A 305 18.06 9.67 5.54
C PHE A 305 18.53 11.14 5.56
N MET A 306 18.23 11.90 4.50
CA MET A 306 18.47 13.34 4.42
C MET A 306 17.19 14.12 4.75
N PRO A 307 17.28 15.38 5.20
CA PRO A 307 16.10 16.22 5.33
C PRO A 307 15.52 16.56 3.96
N SER A 308 14.23 16.93 3.89
CA SER A 308 13.64 17.67 2.77
C SER A 308 14.00 19.16 2.87
N CYS A 309 14.13 19.85 1.76
CA CYS A 309 14.31 21.31 1.76
C CYS A 309 13.79 21.96 0.48
N SER A 310 13.63 23.28 0.51
CA SER A 310 13.23 24.06 -0.66
C SER A 310 14.38 24.23 -1.67
N ASP A 311 14.05 24.54 -2.92
CA ASP A 311 15.05 24.84 -3.96
C ASP A 311 15.96 26.02 -3.58
N ALA A 312 15.42 27.01 -2.85
CA ALA A 312 16.19 28.12 -2.33
C ALA A 312 17.23 27.68 -1.27
N GLU A 313 16.89 26.72 -0.41
CA GLU A 313 17.83 26.16 0.56
C GLU A 313 18.90 25.29 -0.13
N MET A 314 18.55 24.53 -1.16
CA MET A 314 19.55 23.80 -1.96
C MET A 314 20.51 24.79 -2.65
N ALA A 315 19.99 25.87 -3.22
CA ALA A 315 20.78 26.91 -3.86
C ALA A 315 21.73 27.63 -2.88
N SER A 316 21.40 27.68 -1.58
CA SER A 316 22.29 28.20 -0.53
C SER A 316 23.30 27.19 0.00
N GLY A 317 23.31 25.96 -0.55
CA GLY A 317 24.27 24.91 -0.22
C GLY A 317 23.78 23.89 0.81
N LYS A 318 22.51 23.94 1.23
CA LYS A 318 21.95 22.93 2.13
C LYS A 318 21.87 21.58 1.41
N GLN A 319 22.48 20.55 1.99
CA GLN A 319 22.34 19.19 1.48
C GLN A 319 21.03 18.57 1.96
N CYS A 320 20.14 18.21 1.04
CA CYS A 320 18.83 17.63 1.33
C CYS A 320 18.40 16.65 0.22
N ARG A 321 17.22 16.06 0.36
CA ARG A 321 16.58 15.21 -0.67
C ARG A 321 16.42 15.98 -1.98
N SER A 322 16.52 15.28 -3.11
CA SER A 322 16.20 15.84 -4.43
C SER A 322 14.73 16.25 -4.50
N ASN A 323 14.45 17.47 -4.98
CA ASN A 323 13.07 17.90 -5.30
C ASN A 323 12.63 17.52 -6.72
N HIS A 324 13.61 17.27 -7.60
CA HIS A 324 13.39 16.86 -8.98
C HIS A 324 14.33 15.71 -9.33
N PHE A 325 13.79 14.64 -9.92
CA PHE A 325 14.58 13.53 -10.44
C PHE A 325 13.84 12.79 -11.55
N THR A 326 14.57 12.07 -12.40
CA THR A 326 13.93 11.31 -13.48
C THR A 326 13.64 9.86 -13.11
N VAL A 327 12.49 9.35 -13.54
CA VAL A 327 12.11 7.93 -13.45
C VAL A 327 11.95 7.33 -14.85
N GLY A 328 12.03 5.99 -14.93
CA GLY A 328 11.96 5.22 -16.18
C GLY A 328 13.33 4.75 -16.71
N SER A 329 14.43 5.22 -16.11
CA SER A 329 15.77 4.66 -16.34
C SER A 329 15.85 3.23 -15.78
N ARG A 330 16.61 2.36 -16.45
CA ARG A 330 16.91 0.99 -15.97
C ARG A 330 18.23 0.90 -15.19
N GLU A 331 18.88 2.03 -14.96
CA GLU A 331 20.14 2.10 -14.21
C GLU A 331 19.90 2.15 -12.71
N PHE A 332 20.75 1.43 -11.98
CA PHE A 332 20.69 1.29 -10.54
C PHE A 332 22.01 1.78 -9.93
N ASP A 333 21.92 2.64 -8.91
CA ASP A 333 23.07 3.11 -8.14
C ASP A 333 23.32 2.16 -6.95
N PRO A 334 24.37 1.33 -6.94
CA PRO A 334 24.64 0.41 -5.84
C PRO A 334 25.24 1.10 -4.60
N VAL A 335 25.67 2.35 -4.69
CA VAL A 335 26.25 3.13 -3.59
C VAL A 335 25.16 3.83 -2.81
N LYS A 336 24.28 4.58 -3.51
CA LYS A 336 23.13 5.25 -2.87
C LYS A 336 21.93 4.32 -2.68
N VAL A 337 21.91 3.18 -3.39
CA VAL A 337 20.85 2.17 -3.43
C VAL A 337 19.54 2.76 -3.92
N GLY A 338 19.39 2.83 -5.24
CA GLY A 338 18.17 3.27 -5.89
C GLY A 338 18.36 3.77 -7.33
N LEU A 339 17.53 4.74 -7.72
CA LEU A 339 17.50 5.25 -9.09
C LEU A 339 18.67 6.19 -9.38
N VAL A 340 19.22 6.07 -10.58
CA VAL A 340 20.09 7.09 -11.18
C VAL A 340 19.23 8.12 -11.91
N SER A 341 19.22 9.36 -11.42
CA SER A 341 18.59 10.48 -12.12
C SER A 341 19.46 10.89 -13.31
N LYS A 342 18.86 10.97 -14.50
CA LYS A 342 19.52 11.34 -15.75
C LYS A 342 18.97 12.65 -16.27
N ASP A 343 19.81 13.45 -16.89
CA ASP A 343 19.39 14.71 -17.48
C ASP A 343 18.42 14.47 -18.66
N ARG A 344 17.24 15.11 -18.62
CA ARG A 344 16.22 14.99 -19.67
C ARG A 344 16.64 15.57 -21.01
N SER A 345 17.60 16.50 -21.05
CA SER A 345 18.17 17.00 -22.31
C SER A 345 18.84 15.88 -23.11
N SER A 346 19.46 14.92 -22.42
CA SER A 346 20.08 13.74 -23.02
C SER A 346 19.12 12.56 -23.13
N TYR A 347 18.08 12.51 -22.28
CA TYR A 347 17.11 11.42 -22.20
C TYR A 347 15.66 11.93 -22.17
N PRO A 348 15.14 12.49 -23.27
CA PRO A 348 13.85 13.19 -23.28
C PRO A 348 12.64 12.29 -23.01
N GLY A 349 12.78 10.97 -23.16
CA GLY A 349 11.73 9.99 -22.88
C GLY A 349 11.57 9.65 -21.39
N LEU A 350 12.44 10.15 -20.50
CA LEU A 350 12.29 9.94 -19.07
C LEU A 350 11.26 10.92 -18.48
N PHE A 351 10.49 10.42 -17.51
CA PHE A 351 9.52 11.23 -16.77
C PHE A 351 10.24 11.98 -15.65
N GLU A 352 9.92 13.27 -15.48
CA GLU A 352 10.40 14.08 -14.37
C GLU A 352 9.45 14.00 -13.20
N PHE A 353 9.94 13.49 -12.08
CA PHE A 353 9.23 13.54 -10.81
C PHE A 353 9.52 14.88 -10.15
N ASP A 354 8.47 15.65 -9.86
CA ASP A 354 8.51 16.95 -9.17
C ASP A 354 7.77 16.82 -7.83
N THR A 355 8.50 17.02 -6.73
CA THR A 355 8.00 16.87 -5.36
C THR A 355 7.17 18.06 -4.88
N SER A 356 7.10 19.15 -5.65
CA SER A 356 6.28 20.33 -5.35
C SER A 356 4.80 20.11 -5.71
N LEU A 357 4.51 19.14 -6.58
CA LEU A 357 3.16 18.83 -7.02
C LEU A 357 2.31 18.18 -5.91
N PRO A 358 0.98 18.38 -5.90
CA PRO A 358 0.08 17.72 -4.95
C PRO A 358 0.22 16.19 -5.01
N GLY A 359 0.34 15.54 -3.83
CA GLY A 359 0.52 14.09 -3.73
C GLY A 359 1.98 13.62 -3.85
N ASN A 360 2.90 14.48 -4.27
CA ASN A 360 4.30 14.14 -4.54
C ASN A 360 5.29 14.57 -3.44
N LYS A 361 4.82 15.06 -2.28
CA LYS A 361 5.74 15.61 -1.28
C LYS A 361 6.76 14.56 -0.82
N ASN A 362 8.02 14.99 -0.74
CA ASN A 362 9.15 14.22 -0.21
C ASN A 362 9.43 14.52 1.28
N THR A 363 8.47 15.10 2.00
CA THR A 363 8.59 15.44 3.42
C THR A 363 8.30 14.22 4.31
N GLY A 364 8.57 14.36 5.61
CA GLY A 364 8.24 13.33 6.60
C GLY A 364 9.16 12.12 6.58
N HIS A 365 9.02 11.27 7.59
CA HIS A 365 9.94 10.14 7.84
C HIS A 365 11.41 10.62 7.85
N GLN A 366 11.68 11.72 8.56
CA GLN A 366 12.98 12.39 8.64
C GLN A 366 13.61 12.19 10.04
N TYR A 367 13.45 10.99 10.61
CA TYR A 367 13.98 10.62 11.93
C TYR A 367 15.51 10.72 11.98
N ALA A 368 16.19 10.12 11.00
CA ALA A 368 17.64 10.15 10.88
C ALA A 368 18.21 11.55 10.57
N ALA A 369 17.38 12.46 10.07
CA ALA A 369 17.75 13.86 9.84
C ALA A 369 17.46 14.76 11.06
N GLY A 370 16.94 14.20 12.15
CA GLY A 370 16.58 14.92 13.36
C GLY A 370 15.43 15.92 13.18
N VAL A 371 14.45 15.59 12.32
CA VAL A 371 13.29 16.45 12.05
C VAL A 371 11.99 15.80 12.53
N THR A 372 11.78 14.52 12.24
CA THR A 372 10.55 13.83 12.64
C THR A 372 10.67 13.33 14.09
N PRO A 373 9.75 13.72 14.99
CA PRO A 373 9.77 13.27 16.37
C PRO A 373 9.33 11.81 16.50
N ILE A 374 9.90 11.09 17.48
CA ILE A 374 9.51 9.73 17.86
C ILE A 374 8.69 9.79 19.15
N ILE A 375 7.63 8.99 19.24
CA ILE A 375 6.84 8.86 20.45
C ILE A 375 7.65 8.14 21.52
N LYS A 376 7.70 8.71 22.73
CA LYS A 376 8.33 8.05 23.87
C LYS A 376 7.49 6.89 24.34
N LEU A 377 8.14 5.76 24.59
CA LEU A 377 7.52 4.56 25.13
C LEU A 377 7.98 4.33 26.58
N ASP A 378 7.10 3.79 27.42
CA ASP A 378 7.43 3.30 28.75
C ASP A 378 8.14 1.92 28.69
N ASP A 379 8.52 1.38 29.84
CA ASP A 379 9.21 0.08 29.94
C ASP A 379 8.37 -1.11 29.43
N ASN A 380 7.05 -0.92 29.25
CA ASN A 380 6.14 -1.91 28.69
C ASN A 380 5.87 -1.69 27.19
N GLY A 381 6.54 -0.73 26.56
CA GLY A 381 6.36 -0.40 25.15
C GLY A 381 5.08 0.41 24.86
N LYS A 382 4.45 1.03 25.86
CA LYS A 382 3.25 1.86 25.67
C LYS A 382 3.63 3.33 25.50
N PRO A 383 2.92 4.10 24.66
CA PRO A 383 3.23 5.51 24.48
C PRO A 383 2.93 6.33 25.73
N VAL A 384 3.87 7.22 26.06
CA VAL A 384 3.76 8.13 27.21
C VAL A 384 2.99 9.38 26.79
N ARG A 385 2.13 9.89 27.68
CA ARG A 385 1.35 11.11 27.46
C ARG A 385 1.63 12.15 28.54
N ASN A 386 1.65 13.41 28.13
CA ASN A 386 1.79 14.54 29.05
C ASN A 386 0.46 14.83 29.78
N SER A 387 0.45 15.85 30.65
CA SER A 387 -0.74 16.25 31.42
C SER A 387 -1.94 16.71 30.59
N THR A 388 -1.75 17.02 29.30
CA THR A 388 -2.83 17.40 28.37
C THR A 388 -3.32 16.21 27.53
N GLY A 389 -2.79 15.01 27.75
CA GLY A 389 -3.15 13.79 27.04
C GLY A 389 -2.48 13.63 25.67
N GLN A 390 -1.58 14.53 25.28
CA GLN A 390 -0.81 14.43 24.04
C GLN A 390 0.39 13.50 24.23
N PHE A 391 0.81 12.82 23.15
CA PHE A 391 2.01 12.00 23.17
C PHE A 391 3.23 12.83 23.54
N GLU A 392 4.00 12.32 24.51
CA GLU A 392 5.35 12.81 24.70
C GLU A 392 6.23 12.30 23.57
N THR A 393 7.01 13.21 23.00
CA THR A 393 7.89 12.90 21.88
C THR A 393 9.32 13.35 22.15
N GLU A 394 10.25 12.79 21.40
CA GLU A 394 11.64 13.22 21.36
C GLU A 394 12.16 13.23 19.92
N THR A 395 13.07 14.16 19.63
CA THR A 395 13.76 14.21 18.35
C THR A 395 15.18 13.71 18.55
N LEU A 396 15.59 12.72 17.75
CA LEU A 396 16.96 12.21 17.75
C LEU A 396 17.88 13.20 17.03
N PRO A 397 19.18 13.26 17.38
CA PRO A 397 20.14 14.08 16.63
C PRO A 397 20.25 13.61 15.16
N PRO A 398 20.63 14.48 14.22
CA PRO A 398 20.88 14.07 12.85
C PRO A 398 22.09 13.14 12.76
N ILE A 399 21.98 12.06 11.97
CA ILE A 399 23.10 11.15 11.71
C ILE A 399 24.18 11.83 10.87
N THR A 400 25.43 11.39 11.05
CA THR A 400 26.54 11.82 10.19
C THR A 400 26.44 11.19 8.80
N GLU A 401 27.20 11.71 7.83
CA GLU A 401 27.32 11.09 6.51
C GLU A 401 27.87 9.65 6.60
N ALA A 402 28.81 9.39 7.50
CA ALA A 402 29.38 8.06 7.68
C ALA A 402 28.33 7.08 8.22
N ASP A 403 27.49 7.53 9.15
CA ASP A 403 26.40 6.72 9.71
C ASP A 403 25.32 6.46 8.66
N ARG A 404 25.04 7.45 7.79
CA ARG A 404 24.13 7.29 6.66
C ARG A 404 24.61 6.22 5.69
N LYS A 405 25.88 6.25 5.30
CA LYS A 405 26.50 5.22 4.45
C LYS A 405 26.43 3.85 5.13
N ALA A 406 26.65 3.79 6.44
CA ALA A 406 26.54 2.56 7.22
C ALA A 406 25.12 1.98 7.20
N LEU A 407 24.10 2.81 7.43
CA LEU A 407 22.69 2.40 7.34
C LEU A 407 22.33 1.88 5.94
N VAL A 408 22.74 2.60 4.88
CA VAL A 408 22.52 2.14 3.49
C VAL A 408 23.16 0.78 3.26
N GLU A 409 24.39 0.57 3.74
CA GLU A 409 25.09 -0.71 3.61
C GLU A 409 24.39 -1.84 4.37
N TYR A 410 23.87 -1.56 5.57
CA TYR A 410 23.07 -2.52 6.32
C TYR A 410 21.79 -2.90 5.60
N LEU A 411 21.08 -1.94 5.00
CA LEU A 411 19.84 -2.22 4.26
C LEU A 411 20.04 -3.08 3.00
N LYS A 412 21.27 -3.20 2.47
CA LYS A 412 21.60 -4.19 1.43
C LYS A 412 21.55 -5.63 1.96
N THR A 413 21.72 -5.82 3.26
CA THR A 413 21.72 -7.17 3.88
C THR A 413 20.31 -7.72 4.14
N LEU A 414 19.28 -6.89 4.00
CA LEU A 414 17.90 -7.20 4.36
C LEU A 414 17.08 -7.75 3.20
#